data_AF-A0A3B9SRW1-F1
#
_entry.id   AF-A0A3B9SRW1-F1
#
_cell.length_a   1.000
_cell.length_b   1.000
_cell.length_c   1.000
_cell.angle_alpha   90.00
_cell.angle_beta   90.00
_cell.angle_gamma   90.00
#
_symmetry.space_group_name_H-M   'P 1'
#
loop_
_entity.id
_entity.type
_entity.pdbx_description
1 polymer ?
#
loop_
_entity_poly.entity_id
_entity_poly.type
_entity_poly.pdbx_seq_one_letter_code
_entity_poly.pdbx_strand_id
1 'polypeptide(L)'
;MGLFEVTTTVTGKLVWSTVEKPHWELQADGETYILLPDPADRATAALLRAHEGRRVTVTGYILTGPNIYMRGPLLRVLAVTLAE
;
A
#
# COMPACT_ATOMS: atom_id res chain seq x y z
N MET A 1 -0.60 28.60 -4.26
CA MET A 1 -1.61 27.57 -4.58
C MET A 1 -1.14 26.29 -3.93
N GLY A 2 -1.67 25.96 -2.76
CA GLY A 2 -1.22 24.81 -1.97
C GLY A 2 -1.63 23.50 -2.64
N LEU A 3 -0.66 22.63 -2.90
CA LEU A 3 -0.89 21.27 -3.37
C LEU A 3 -1.43 20.46 -2.19
N PHE A 4 -2.75 20.40 -2.03
CA PHE A 4 -3.33 19.41 -1.12
C PHE A 4 -3.24 18.06 -1.82
N GLU A 5 -2.25 17.25 -1.44
CA GLU A 5 -2.28 15.83 -1.78
C GLU A 5 -3.50 15.23 -1.07
N VAL A 6 -4.46 14.72 -1.83
CA VAL A 6 -5.66 14.08 -1.28
C VAL A 6 -5.28 12.65 -0.87
N THR A 7 -5.50 12.32 0.39
CA THR A 7 -5.31 10.95 0.87
C THR A 7 -6.41 10.04 0.32
N THR A 8 -6.01 8.86 -0.14
CA THR A 8 -6.88 7.76 -0.54
C THR A 8 -6.89 6.68 0.53
N THR A 9 -8.06 6.10 0.79
CA THR A 9 -8.24 4.96 1.69
C THR A 9 -8.75 3.77 0.89
N VAL A 10 -8.02 2.65 0.95
CA VAL A 10 -8.34 1.43 0.20
C VAL A 10 -8.37 0.24 1.16
N THR A 11 -9.37 -0.62 1.01
CA THR A 11 -9.46 -1.88 1.74
C THR A 11 -9.22 -3.04 0.80
N GLY A 12 -8.38 -3.99 1.20
CA GLY A 12 -8.06 -5.16 0.39
C GLY A 12 -7.28 -6.21 1.16
N LYS A 13 -6.94 -7.31 0.49
CA LYS A 13 -6.08 -8.36 1.05
C LYS A 13 -4.62 -7.94 0.95
N LEU A 14 -3.91 -7.93 2.07
CA LEU A 14 -2.48 -7.64 2.10
C LEU A 14 -1.67 -8.88 1.70
N VAL A 15 -0.78 -8.73 0.72
CA VAL A 15 0.02 -9.85 0.17
C VAL A 15 1.47 -9.42 -0.02
N TRP A 16 2.41 -10.29 0.33
CA TRP A 16 3.81 -10.14 -0.06
C TRP A 16 4.03 -10.76 -1.45
N SER A 17 4.53 -9.98 -2.39
CA SER A 17 4.76 -10.39 -3.78
C SER A 17 6.25 -10.51 -4.07
N THR A 18 6.63 -11.58 -4.77
CA THR A 18 8.01 -11.87 -5.19
C THR A 18 8.18 -11.91 -6.72
N VAL A 19 7.17 -11.50 -7.49
CA VAL A 19 7.16 -11.63 -8.97
C VAL A 19 8.18 -10.71 -9.63
N GLU A 20 8.21 -9.43 -9.26
CA GLU A 20 9.19 -8.46 -9.75
C GLU A 20 10.36 -8.34 -8.75
N LYS A 21 10.29 -7.35 -7.85
CA LYS A 21 11.15 -7.24 -6.66
C LYS A 21 10.28 -7.50 -5.43
N PRO A 22 10.80 -8.04 -4.32
CA PRO A 22 9.99 -8.27 -3.12
C PRO A 22 9.29 -6.98 -2.64
N HIS A 23 7.96 -6.98 -2.59
CA HIS A 23 7.16 -5.81 -2.23
C HIS A 23 5.78 -6.18 -1.67
N TRP A 24 5.13 -5.19 -1.04
CA TRP A 24 3.78 -5.33 -0.51
C TRP A 24 2.75 -4.92 -1.56
N GLU A 25 1.70 -5.73 -1.67
CA GLU A 25 0.52 -5.48 -2.50
C GLU A 25 -0.73 -5.45 -1.64
N LEU A 26 -1.66 -4.57 -1.97
CA LEU A 26 -3.02 -4.58 -1.47
C LEU A 26 -3.96 -4.94 -2.62
N GLN A 27 -4.46 -6.17 -2.60
CA GLN A 27 -5.42 -6.67 -3.59
C GLN A 27 -6.83 -6.23 -3.17
N ALA A 28 -7.30 -5.14 -3.77
CA ALA A 28 -8.64 -4.60 -3.57
C ALA A 28 -9.59 -5.11 -4.66
N ASP A 29 -10.88 -4.79 -4.53
CA ASP A 29 -11.88 -5.24 -5.50
C ASP A 29 -11.68 -4.50 -6.84
N GLY A 30 -11.09 -5.19 -7.81
CA GLY A 30 -10.88 -4.69 -9.17
C GLY A 30 -9.52 -4.03 -9.45
N GLU A 31 -8.69 -3.81 -8.43
CA GLU A 31 -7.37 -3.20 -8.59
C GLU A 31 -6.37 -3.65 -7.51
N THR A 32 -5.10 -3.79 -7.89
CA THR A 32 -4.00 -4.08 -6.96
C THR A 32 -3.20 -2.80 -6.74
N TYR A 33 -2.99 -2.42 -5.48
CA TYR A 33 -2.16 -1.27 -5.12
C TYR A 33 -0.79 -1.76 -4.65
N ILE A 34 0.27 -1.11 -5.12
CA ILE A 34 1.62 -1.35 -4.65
C ILE A 34 1.89 -0.47 -3.44
N LEU A 35 2.17 -1.08 -2.28
CA LEU A 35 2.37 -0.33 -1.05
C LEU A 35 3.83 0.10 -0.90
N LEU A 36 4.04 1.39 -0.73
CA LEU A 36 5.34 2.00 -0.46
C LEU A 36 5.36 2.53 0.99
N PRO A 37 5.71 1.69 1.98
CA PRO A 37 5.96 2.16 3.34
C PRO A 37 7.23 3.02 3.38
N ASP A 38 7.24 4.02 4.26
CA ASP A 38 8.46 4.76 4.53
C ASP A 38 9.49 3.82 5.19
N PRO A 39 10.72 3.69 4.64
CA PRO A 39 11.74 2.81 5.21
C PRO A 39 12.19 3.20 6.63
N ALA A 40 12.00 4.47 7.03
CA ALA A 40 12.26 4.93 8.39
C ALA A 40 11.11 4.60 9.35
N ASP A 41 9.89 4.35 8.83
CA ASP A 41 8.73 3.98 9.63
C ASP A 41 8.69 2.46 9.90
N ARG A 42 9.37 2.08 10.98
CA ARG A 42 9.40 0.69 11.45
C ARG A 42 8.04 0.21 11.97
N ALA A 43 7.16 1.11 12.42
CA ALA A 43 5.85 0.72 12.94
C ALA A 43 4.94 0.26 11.81
N THR A 44 4.84 1.03 10.72
CA THR A 44 4.11 0.63 9.51
C THR A 44 4.67 -0.65 8.91
N ALA A 45 6.01 -0.78 8.84
CA ALA A 45 6.64 -2.01 8.35
C ALA A 45 6.29 -3.25 9.19
N ALA A 46 6.22 -3.10 10.52
CA ALA A 46 5.82 -4.17 11.43
C ALA A 46 4.33 -4.53 11.27
N LEU A 47 3.46 -3.54 11.12
CA LEU A 47 2.02 -3.76 10.90
C LEU A 47 1.75 -4.52 9.61
N LEU A 48 2.42 -4.14 8.51
CA LEU A 48 2.28 -4.85 7.23
C LEU A 48 2.66 -6.33 7.36
N ARG A 49 3.79 -6.63 8.01
CA ARG A 49 4.22 -8.01 8.28
C ARG A 49 3.23 -8.76 9.17
N ALA A 50 2.77 -8.13 10.25
CA ALA A 50 1.84 -8.75 11.20
C ALA A 50 0.45 -9.04 10.60
N HIS A 51 0.09 -8.39 9.50
CA HIS A 51 -1.21 -8.51 8.85
C HIS A 51 -1.13 -9.13 7.45
N GLU A 52 0.00 -9.75 7.10
CA GLU A 52 0.12 -10.50 5.85
C GLU A 52 -1.00 -11.54 5.71
N GLY A 53 -1.60 -11.59 4.51
CA GLY A 53 -2.71 -12.48 4.16
C GLY A 53 -4.08 -12.03 4.67
N ARG A 54 -4.15 -11.00 5.52
CA ARG A 54 -5.41 -10.49 6.10
C ARG A 54 -5.99 -9.35 5.25
N ARG A 55 -7.28 -9.08 5.45
CA ARG A 55 -7.93 -7.90 4.90
C ARG A 55 -7.59 -6.69 5.80
N VAL A 56 -7.06 -5.63 5.21
CA VAL A 56 -6.64 -4.41 5.89
C VAL A 56 -7.15 -3.19 5.14
N THR A 57 -7.25 -2.08 5.85
CA THR A 57 -7.49 -0.76 5.28
C THR A 57 -6.18 0.02 5.33
N VAL A 58 -5.78 0.57 4.18
CA VAL A 58 -4.57 1.37 4.02
C VAL A 58 -4.96 2.77 3.60
N THR A 59 -4.46 3.77 4.32
CA THR A 59 -4.59 5.18 3.96
C THR A 59 -3.24 5.70 3.47
N GLY A 60 -3.22 6.43 2.36
CA GLY A 60 -2.00 6.90 1.73
C GLY A 60 -2.21 7.88 0.58
N TYR A 61 -1.12 8.23 -0.11
CA TYR A 61 -1.16 9.05 -1.32
C TYR A 61 -0.90 8.21 -2.55
N ILE A 62 -1.71 8.41 -3.60
CA ILE A 62 -1.43 7.80 -4.91
C ILE A 62 -0.29 8.58 -5.56
N LEU A 63 0.79 7.87 -5.89
CA LEU A 63 1.89 8.46 -6.65
C LEU A 63 1.63 8.28 -8.15
N THR A 64 1.64 9.39 -8.88
CA THR A 64 1.54 9.40 -10.33
C THR A 64 2.92 9.35 -10.97
N GLY A 65 3.09 8.53 -12.01
CA GLY A 65 4.32 8.45 -12.78
C GLY A 65 4.69 7.03 -13.17
N PRO A 66 5.78 6.86 -13.94
CA PRO A 66 6.29 5.54 -14.27
C PRO A 66 6.62 4.74 -13.00
N ASN A 67 6.19 3.49 -12.93
CA ASN A 67 6.59 2.58 -11.86
C ASN A 67 7.09 1.25 -12.43
N ILE A 68 8.09 0.67 -11.75
CA ILE A 68 8.76 -0.55 -12.19
C ILE A 68 7.98 -1.82 -11.90
N TYR A 69 6.93 -1.73 -11.08
CA TYR A 69 6.16 -2.88 -10.63
C TYR A 69 5.13 -3.28 -11.68
N MET A 70 4.59 -2.32 -12.45
CA MET A 70 3.63 -2.57 -13.54
C MET A 70 2.37 -3.36 -13.15
N ARG A 71 2.09 -3.48 -11.84
CA ARG A 71 0.99 -4.28 -11.26
C ARG A 71 -0.21 -3.45 -10.81
N GLY A 72 -0.04 -2.12 -10.80
CA GLY A 72 -1.08 -1.16 -10.43
C GLY A 72 -0.52 0.15 -9.89
N PRO A 73 -1.38 1.02 -9.34
CA PRO A 73 -0.97 2.31 -8.78
C PRO A 73 -0.08 2.14 -7.54
N LEU A 74 0.84 3.09 -7.36
CA LEU A 74 1.66 3.17 -6.16
C LEU A 74 0.90 3.93 -5.06
N LEU A 75 0.81 3.34 -3.87
CA LEU A 75 0.23 3.95 -2.69
C LEU A 75 1.32 4.16 -1.64
N ARG A 76 1.72 5.43 -1.43
CA ARG A 76 2.61 5.80 -0.33
C ARG A 76 1.84 5.69 0.99
N VAL A 77 2.24 4.76 1.84
CA VAL A 77 1.48 4.39 3.04
C VAL A 77 1.66 5.44 4.13
N LEU A 78 0.54 5.86 4.73
CA LEU A 78 0.50 6.70 5.94
C LEU A 78 -0.02 5.93 7.15
N ALA A 79 -0.98 5.02 6.95
CA ALA A 79 -1.56 4.22 8.02
C ALA A 79 -2.06 2.88 7.49
N VAL A 80 -2.01 1.86 8.36
CA VAL A 80 -2.54 0.52 8.12
C VAL A 80 -3.37 0.12 9.33
N THR A 81 -4.61 -0.29 9.09
CA THR A 81 -5.51 -0.82 10.13
C THR A 81 -6.09 -2.15 9.69
N LEU A 82 -6.39 -3.04 10.64
CA LEU A 82 -7.15 -4.25 10.32
C LEU A 82 -8.54 -3.86 9.82
N ALA A 83 -9.02 -4.50 8.76
CA ALA A 83 -10.42 -4.36 8.34
C ALA A 83 -11.28 -5.30 9.20
N GLU A 84 -12.40 -4.80 9.72
CA GLU A 84 -13.40 -5.60 10.44
C GLU A 84 -14.04 -6.66 9.54
#